data_AF-A0A351E7L5-F1
#
_entry.id   AF-A0A351E7L5-F1
#
_cell.length_a   1.000
_cell.length_b   1.000
_cell.length_c   1.000
_cell.angle_alpha   90.00
_cell.angle_beta   90.00
_cell.angle_gamma   90.00
#
_symmetry.space_group_name_H-M   'P 1'
#
loop_
_entity.id
_entity.type
_entity.pdbx_description
1 polymer ?
#
loop_
_entity_poly.entity_id
_entity_poly.type
_entity_poly.pdbx_seq_one_letter_code
_entity_poly.pdbx_strand_id
1 'polypeptide(L)'
;APLIPATGTASAETATLPAGSPTSSLAPHRGNPVAASLLNTGIAAYRTGQYGTALQAFRAADRRGHSKAPRYLGLCYEYGLGVSRSLQEAATWYQKAAGNGDVTGTFLLGLLYESGRGVPQNYAKAFDLFKRSSYRRDHVSAPSQAALGRMYEKGEGRPADLQEARRWYTLAAAAGNGDAKAALARLNGKARLLTQKLSAGEASDLHEGVTRIDTSSVWKPVDWIDFSARHNVLIQNPDGSTSPMDAPWFSAVKIAPDTWQIRSDGDYCYLVAGSEYGIMIDSGYEAGNLRAFASALIEKPVPYVINTHYHFDHTANNAYFDAAFMTPASVPYATVPYASFAGLRVPRDYPVVTVSDGYHLNPGDRNLEIVVIPHPNHALGGLAVLDRKARILFAGDEFLMADRASLNISLPDFAENMAHLKAYEQDFDVLYTGPGKMEKDAFEAWAAAAAYGTSPACHPEKALSLSGRKPQVLVRDAAGHLVYTRGRVRPGDATVNAPETVPDGDRYTYTYNGFTVDFVPEG
;
A
#
# COMPACT_ATOMS: atom_id res chain seq x y z
N ALA A 1 27.05 18.37 49.70
CA ALA A 1 28.44 18.50 50.16
C ALA A 1 28.72 17.37 51.14
N PRO A 2 29.92 16.77 51.22
CA PRO A 2 31.20 17.02 50.50
C PRO A 2 31.54 15.79 49.60
N LEU A 3 32.64 15.59 48.87
CA LEU A 3 33.88 16.29 48.48
C LEU A 3 34.51 15.40 47.36
N ILE A 4 35.14 16.03 46.38
CA ILE A 4 35.99 15.40 45.33
C ILE A 4 37.40 15.10 45.94
N PRO A 5 38.21 14.14 45.42
CA PRO A 5 39.25 14.45 44.40
C PRO A 5 39.28 13.40 43.25
N ALA A 6 39.39 13.79 41.96
CA ALA A 6 40.62 14.10 41.19
C ALA A 6 41.64 12.93 41.23
N THR A 7 42.09 12.33 40.12
CA THR A 7 42.86 12.90 38.99
C THR A 7 42.96 11.87 37.85
N GLY A 8 43.21 12.33 36.61
CA GLY A 8 43.78 11.46 35.57
C GLY A 8 43.36 11.77 34.13
N THR A 9 43.99 12.77 33.54
CA THR A 9 43.97 13.12 32.11
C THR A 9 44.70 12.09 31.23
N ALA A 10 44.18 11.80 30.03
CA ALA A 10 44.93 11.49 28.78
C ALA A 10 43.91 11.12 27.69
N SER A 11 43.56 12.06 26.80
CA SER A 11 44.15 12.28 25.47
C SER A 11 43.41 11.52 24.37
N ALA A 12 42.78 12.30 23.50
CA ALA A 12 42.18 11.85 22.25
C ALA A 12 43.27 11.34 21.31
N GLU A 13 43.08 10.14 20.76
CA GLU A 13 43.72 9.73 19.52
C GLU A 13 42.65 9.27 18.54
N THR A 14 42.50 10.07 17.50
CA THR A 14 41.85 9.75 16.24
C THR A 14 42.61 8.62 15.55
N ALA A 15 41.92 7.53 15.19
CA ALA A 15 42.43 6.51 14.28
C ALA A 15 41.47 6.35 13.10
N THR A 16 41.95 6.76 11.93
CA THR A 16 41.39 6.59 10.60
C THR A 16 41.21 5.12 10.21
N LEU A 17 40.08 4.79 9.58
CA LEU A 17 39.80 3.49 8.97
C LEU A 17 40.47 3.40 7.58
N PRO A 18 41.15 2.30 7.22
CA PRO A 18 41.44 2.01 5.82
C PRO A 18 40.28 1.26 5.18
N ALA A 19 39.92 1.71 3.98
CA ALA A 19 38.97 1.07 3.09
C ALA A 19 39.53 -0.26 2.55
N GLY A 20 38.70 -1.30 2.59
CA GLY A 20 38.95 -2.58 1.93
C GLY A 20 37.62 -3.24 1.58
N SER A 21 37.27 -3.23 0.30
CA SER A 21 36.10 -3.91 -0.27
C SER A 21 36.29 -5.44 -0.31
N PRO A 22 35.20 -6.22 -0.40
CA PRO A 22 35.12 -7.59 0.10
C PRO A 22 35.53 -8.62 -0.95
N THR A 23 36.27 -9.64 -0.53
CA THR A 23 36.42 -10.89 -1.29
C THR A 23 35.73 -12.02 -0.55
N SER A 24 34.81 -12.69 -1.24
CA SER A 24 34.11 -13.88 -0.76
C SER A 24 34.98 -15.13 -0.89
N SER A 25 35.21 -15.83 0.22
CA SER A 25 35.30 -17.30 0.24
C SER A 25 35.04 -17.82 1.66
N LEU A 26 33.79 -18.18 1.94
CA LEU A 26 33.43 -18.93 3.16
C LEU A 26 33.51 -20.42 2.84
N ALA A 27 34.67 -21.04 3.08
CA ALA A 27 34.75 -22.47 3.28
C ALA A 27 34.13 -22.83 4.64
N PRO A 28 33.43 -23.97 4.80
CA PRO A 28 32.85 -24.36 6.07
C PRO A 28 33.97 -24.80 7.01
N HIS A 29 34.30 -23.97 8.01
CA HIS A 29 35.18 -24.38 9.10
C HIS A 29 34.56 -25.59 9.81
N ARG A 30 35.24 -26.75 9.75
CA ARG A 30 34.97 -27.86 10.68
C ARG A 30 35.18 -27.31 12.10
N GLY A 31 34.10 -27.09 12.84
CA GLY A 31 34.16 -26.49 14.17
C GLY A 31 34.99 -27.33 15.14
N ASN A 32 35.71 -26.69 16.06
CA ASN A 32 36.51 -27.36 17.09
C ASN A 32 35.57 -28.20 17.99
N PRO A 33 35.63 -29.55 17.94
CA PRO A 33 34.67 -30.42 18.62
C PRO A 33 34.75 -30.31 20.15
N VAL A 34 35.94 -30.00 20.69
CA VAL A 34 36.13 -29.74 22.12
C VAL A 34 35.43 -28.45 22.54
N ALA A 35 35.50 -27.40 21.70
CA ALA A 35 34.83 -26.14 21.96
C ALA A 35 33.30 -26.28 21.94
N ALA A 36 32.75 -27.12 21.04
CA ALA A 36 31.33 -27.43 20.96
C ALA A 36 30.84 -28.25 22.17
N SER A 37 31.61 -29.26 22.60
CA SER A 37 31.31 -30.05 23.80
C SER A 37 31.27 -29.16 25.06
N LEU A 38 32.26 -28.28 25.23
CA LEU A 38 32.29 -27.34 26.34
C LEU A 38 31.11 -26.37 26.34
N LEU A 39 30.69 -25.89 25.17
CA LEU A 39 29.48 -25.07 25.07
C LEU A 39 28.24 -25.84 25.51
N ASN A 40 28.07 -27.09 25.06
CA ASN A 40 26.93 -27.92 25.42
C ASN A 40 26.89 -28.22 26.92
N THR A 41 28.03 -28.53 27.53
CA THR A 41 28.15 -28.67 28.99
C THR A 41 27.74 -27.39 29.71
N GLY A 42 28.18 -26.23 29.22
CA GLY A 42 27.77 -24.93 29.77
C GLY A 42 26.27 -24.69 29.66
N ILE A 43 25.65 -24.99 28.51
CA ILE A 43 24.20 -24.85 28.30
C ILE A 43 23.41 -25.78 29.23
N ALA A 44 23.88 -27.03 29.42
CA ALA A 44 23.26 -27.98 30.32
C ALA A 44 23.31 -27.49 31.78
N ALA A 45 24.49 -27.05 32.24
CA ALA A 45 24.66 -26.48 33.58
C ALA A 45 23.84 -25.20 33.78
N TYR A 46 23.73 -24.35 32.75
CA TYR A 46 22.89 -23.15 32.79
C TYR A 46 21.41 -23.49 32.99
N ARG A 47 20.92 -24.54 32.31
CA ARG A 47 19.53 -25.02 32.43
C ARG A 47 19.21 -25.62 33.79
N THR A 48 20.20 -26.18 34.49
CA THR A 48 20.04 -26.80 35.82
C THR A 48 20.40 -25.85 36.98
N GLY A 49 20.65 -24.56 36.69
CA GLY A 49 20.96 -23.56 37.72
C GLY A 49 22.40 -23.62 38.26
N GLN A 50 23.27 -24.46 37.68
CA GLN A 50 24.67 -24.61 38.07
C GLN A 50 25.54 -23.52 37.42
N TYR A 51 25.25 -22.26 37.75
CA TYR A 51 25.76 -21.12 37.01
C TYR A 51 27.29 -20.92 37.11
N GLY A 52 27.92 -21.33 38.22
CA GLY A 52 29.38 -21.32 38.34
C GLY A 52 30.06 -22.27 37.34
N THR A 53 29.52 -23.49 37.23
CA THR A 53 29.95 -24.50 36.24
C THR A 53 29.68 -24.02 34.81
N ALA A 54 28.49 -23.43 34.58
CA ALA A 54 28.14 -22.88 33.28
C ALA A 54 29.12 -21.78 32.84
N LEU A 55 29.42 -20.82 33.72
CA LEU A 55 30.36 -19.73 33.46
C LEU A 55 31.76 -20.25 33.10
N GLN A 56 32.28 -21.22 33.85
CA GLN A 56 33.58 -21.83 33.56
C GLN A 56 33.60 -22.53 32.20
N ALA A 57 32.56 -23.28 31.88
CA ALA A 57 32.42 -23.98 30.60
C ALA A 57 32.32 -23.01 29.42
N PHE A 58 31.54 -21.92 29.56
CA PHE A 58 31.45 -20.88 28.53
C PHE A 58 32.78 -20.15 28.31
N ARG A 59 33.52 -19.82 29.38
CA ARG A 59 34.88 -19.24 29.26
C ARG A 59 35.84 -20.20 28.56
N ALA A 60 35.76 -21.50 28.87
CA ALA A 60 36.59 -22.52 28.24
C ALA A 60 36.25 -22.74 26.75
N ALA A 61 34.97 -22.62 26.38
CA ALA A 61 34.51 -22.68 24.98
C ALA A 61 34.92 -21.43 24.18
N ASP A 62 34.81 -20.23 24.77
CA ASP A 62 35.26 -18.97 24.16
C ASP A 62 36.77 -18.95 23.89
N ARG A 63 37.60 -19.36 24.87
CA ARG A 63 39.06 -19.49 24.68
C ARG A 63 39.45 -20.44 23.56
N ARG A 64 38.57 -21.38 23.21
CA ARG A 64 38.76 -22.34 22.11
C ARG A 64 38.07 -21.91 20.81
N GLY A 65 37.57 -20.67 20.75
CA GLY A 65 37.06 -20.05 19.54
C GLY A 65 35.60 -20.36 19.21
N HIS A 66 34.79 -20.85 20.16
CA HIS A 66 33.39 -21.13 19.85
C HIS A 66 32.58 -19.82 19.71
N SER A 67 32.07 -19.54 18.49
CA SER A 67 31.40 -18.28 18.14
C SER A 67 30.22 -17.90 19.04
N LYS A 68 29.43 -18.89 19.50
CA LYS A 68 28.26 -18.69 20.39
C LYS A 68 28.59 -18.50 21.88
N ALA A 69 29.80 -18.84 22.34
CA ALA A 69 30.13 -18.80 23.77
C ALA A 69 30.09 -17.37 24.38
N PRO A 70 30.58 -16.32 23.69
CA PRO A 70 30.45 -14.93 24.16
C PRO A 70 29.02 -14.51 24.53
N ARG A 71 28.00 -14.94 23.78
CA ARG A 71 26.59 -14.63 24.11
C ARG A 71 26.20 -15.14 25.49
N TYR A 72 26.57 -16.37 25.82
CA TYR A 72 26.23 -16.95 27.12
C TYR A 72 27.01 -16.30 28.26
N LEU A 73 28.25 -15.89 28.02
CA LEU A 73 29.01 -15.07 28.97
C LEU A 73 28.31 -13.72 29.21
N GLY A 74 27.82 -13.07 28.14
CA GLY A 74 27.03 -11.85 28.27
C GLY A 74 25.78 -12.04 29.13
N LEU A 75 25.04 -13.13 28.94
CA LEU A 75 23.88 -13.48 29.78
C LEU A 75 24.26 -13.70 31.25
N CYS A 76 25.39 -14.36 31.53
CA CYS A 76 25.88 -14.53 32.90
C CYS A 76 26.13 -13.17 33.59
N TYR A 77 26.75 -12.22 32.90
CA TYR A 77 26.99 -10.89 33.44
C TYR A 77 25.72 -10.03 33.51
N GLU A 78 24.79 -10.14 32.56
CA GLU A 78 23.54 -9.37 32.58
C GLU A 78 22.65 -9.74 33.78
N TYR A 79 22.58 -11.04 34.10
CA TYR A 79 21.70 -11.58 35.14
C TYR A 79 22.43 -11.94 36.45
N GLY A 80 23.76 -11.79 36.52
CA GLY A 80 24.54 -12.15 37.71
C GLY A 80 24.63 -13.66 37.96
N LEU A 81 24.66 -14.47 36.91
CA LEU A 81 24.60 -15.92 36.99
C LEU A 81 26.02 -16.50 37.13
N GLY A 82 26.39 -16.85 38.37
CA GLY A 82 27.72 -17.39 38.69
C GLY A 82 28.84 -16.34 38.69
N VAL A 83 28.49 -15.05 38.49
CA VAL A 83 29.37 -13.88 38.52
C VAL A 83 28.59 -12.68 39.02
N SER A 84 29.27 -11.66 39.55
CA SER A 84 28.61 -10.39 39.90
C SER A 84 27.99 -9.74 38.65
N ARG A 85 26.76 -9.27 38.79
CA ARG A 85 26.02 -8.62 37.70
C ARG A 85 26.75 -7.36 37.21
N SER A 86 26.98 -7.27 35.90
CA SER A 86 27.57 -6.09 35.26
C SER A 86 27.04 -5.95 33.84
N LEU A 87 26.25 -4.91 33.58
CA LEU A 87 25.71 -4.64 32.25
C LEU A 87 26.78 -4.14 31.27
N GLN A 88 27.82 -3.49 31.78
CA GLN A 88 28.96 -3.05 30.98
C GLN A 88 29.79 -4.25 30.49
N GLU A 89 30.02 -5.24 31.36
CA GLU A 89 30.64 -6.50 30.95
C GLU A 89 29.75 -7.27 29.97
N ALA A 90 28.44 -7.32 30.22
CA ALA A 90 27.50 -7.97 29.31
C ALA A 90 27.56 -7.36 27.89
N ALA A 91 27.62 -6.02 27.78
CA ALA A 91 27.78 -5.33 26.52
C ALA A 91 29.06 -5.71 25.79
N THR A 92 30.19 -5.78 26.50
CA THR A 92 31.49 -6.23 25.94
C THR A 92 31.38 -7.64 25.36
N TRP A 93 30.75 -8.55 26.08
CA TRP A 93 30.56 -9.93 25.63
C TRP A 93 29.59 -10.06 24.45
N TYR A 94 28.49 -9.30 24.44
CA TYR A 94 27.59 -9.25 23.28
C TYR A 94 28.22 -8.61 22.06
N GLN A 95 29.10 -7.61 22.23
CA GLN A 95 29.88 -7.03 21.13
C GLN A 95 30.85 -8.05 20.53
N LYS A 96 31.53 -8.85 21.37
CA LYS A 96 32.33 -9.99 20.90
C LYS A 96 31.48 -11.03 20.18
N ALA A 97 30.29 -11.37 20.70
CA ALA A 97 29.36 -12.29 20.05
C ALA A 97 28.93 -11.80 18.66
N ALA A 98 28.58 -10.52 18.54
CA ALA A 98 28.21 -9.89 17.27
C ALA A 98 29.37 -9.86 16.27
N GLY A 99 30.60 -9.65 16.74
CA GLY A 99 31.83 -9.75 15.92
C GLY A 99 32.08 -11.17 15.40
N ASN A 100 31.72 -12.18 16.18
CA ASN A 100 31.78 -13.60 15.78
C ASN A 100 30.62 -14.05 14.88
N GLY A 101 29.73 -13.13 14.47
CA GLY A 101 28.57 -13.44 13.64
C GLY A 101 27.42 -14.12 14.37
N ASP A 102 27.40 -14.12 15.70
CA ASP A 102 26.28 -14.66 16.48
C ASP A 102 25.06 -13.72 16.43
N VAL A 103 23.96 -14.23 15.86
CA VAL A 103 22.76 -13.43 15.57
C VAL A 103 22.04 -13.01 16.86
N THR A 104 21.95 -13.92 17.83
CA THR A 104 21.32 -13.60 19.12
C THR A 104 22.16 -12.61 19.93
N GLY A 105 23.49 -12.75 19.95
CA GLY A 105 24.38 -11.76 20.55
C GLY A 105 24.27 -10.39 19.89
N THR A 106 24.09 -10.35 18.56
CA THR A 106 23.81 -9.12 17.81
C THR A 106 22.49 -8.47 18.27
N PHE A 107 21.42 -9.26 18.41
CA PHE A 107 20.12 -8.79 18.90
C PHE A 107 20.19 -8.26 20.35
N LEU A 108 20.84 -9.00 21.26
CA LEU A 108 20.99 -8.61 22.66
C LEU A 108 21.81 -7.32 22.82
N LEU A 109 22.86 -7.14 22.01
CA LEU A 109 23.58 -5.87 21.95
C LEU A 109 22.68 -4.72 21.48
N GLY A 110 21.79 -4.97 20.51
CA GLY A 110 20.79 -4.01 20.05
C GLY A 110 19.88 -3.54 21.18
N LEU A 111 19.37 -4.46 22.01
CA LEU A 111 18.55 -4.12 23.19
C LEU A 111 19.28 -3.25 24.21
N LEU A 112 20.60 -3.48 24.42
CA LEU A 112 21.38 -2.63 25.34
C LEU A 112 21.54 -1.21 24.81
N TYR A 113 21.77 -1.03 23.50
CA TYR A 113 21.81 0.29 22.88
C TYR A 113 20.42 0.97 22.81
N GLU A 114 19.35 0.21 22.61
CA GLU A 114 17.96 0.73 22.64
C GLU A 114 17.60 1.25 24.04
N SER A 115 17.98 0.52 25.09
CA SER A 115 17.63 0.84 26.48
C SER A 115 18.64 1.72 27.23
N GLY A 116 19.84 1.94 26.68
CA GLY A 116 20.92 2.67 27.37
C GLY A 116 21.47 1.95 28.61
N ARG A 117 21.33 0.63 28.68
CA ARG A 117 21.73 -0.18 29.82
C ARG A 117 23.13 -0.74 29.62
N GLY A 118 24.09 -0.32 30.47
CA GLY A 118 25.48 -0.77 30.39
C GLY A 118 26.29 -0.17 29.24
N VAL A 119 25.64 0.54 28.32
CA VAL A 119 26.21 1.37 27.25
C VAL A 119 25.36 2.63 27.11
N PRO A 120 25.92 3.76 26.63
CA PRO A 120 25.11 4.93 26.29
C PRO A 120 24.02 4.58 25.28
N GLN A 121 22.80 5.09 25.50
CA GLN A 121 21.67 4.87 24.59
C GLN A 121 22.01 5.40 23.20
N ASN A 122 21.76 4.57 22.18
CA ASN A 122 21.99 4.94 20.79
C ASN A 122 21.03 4.19 19.87
N TYR A 123 19.92 4.84 19.52
CA TYR A 123 18.91 4.25 18.66
C TYR A 123 19.42 3.96 17.24
N ALA A 124 20.29 4.79 16.67
CA ALA A 124 20.84 4.52 15.33
C ALA A 124 21.67 3.22 15.32
N LYS A 125 22.48 3.00 16.35
CA LYS A 125 23.26 1.77 16.51
C LYS A 125 22.39 0.55 16.82
N ALA A 126 21.34 0.72 17.64
CA ALA A 126 20.36 -0.33 17.88
C ALA A 126 19.64 -0.76 16.60
N PHE A 127 19.23 0.21 15.77
CA PHE A 127 18.58 -0.01 14.49
C PHE A 127 19.44 -0.88 13.56
N ASP A 128 20.72 -0.52 13.38
CA ASP A 128 21.64 -1.28 12.52
C ASP A 128 21.88 -2.70 13.04
N LEU A 129 21.93 -2.88 14.37
CA LEU A 129 22.06 -4.20 15.00
C LEU A 129 20.80 -5.06 14.78
N PHE A 130 19.60 -4.52 14.99
CA PHE A 130 18.35 -5.25 14.72
C PHE A 130 18.18 -5.60 13.25
N LYS A 131 18.57 -4.69 12.33
CA LYS A 131 18.58 -4.96 10.89
C LYS A 131 19.54 -6.08 10.52
N ARG A 132 20.71 -6.18 11.17
CA ARG A 132 21.63 -7.31 10.95
C ARG A 132 21.07 -8.63 11.49
N SER A 133 20.31 -8.61 12.59
CA SER A 133 19.73 -9.83 13.18
C SER A 133 18.38 -10.24 12.57
N SER A 134 17.74 -9.42 11.74
CA SER A 134 16.43 -9.70 11.14
C SER A 134 16.44 -10.65 9.93
N TYR A 135 17.58 -10.83 9.25
CA TYR A 135 17.63 -11.52 7.94
C TYR A 135 18.02 -13.02 7.98
N ARG A 136 18.35 -13.58 9.16
CA ARG A 136 18.99 -14.92 9.25
C ARG A 136 18.03 -16.10 9.47
N ARG A 137 16.70 -15.90 9.45
CA ARG A 137 15.67 -16.94 9.68
C ARG A 137 15.89 -17.77 10.98
N ASP A 138 16.51 -17.17 11.99
CA ASP A 138 16.70 -17.74 13.35
C ASP A 138 15.60 -17.23 14.31
N HIS A 139 15.48 -17.81 15.52
CA HIS A 139 14.49 -17.48 16.54
C HIS A 139 14.45 -16.01 16.96
N VAL A 140 15.57 -15.27 16.82
CA VAL A 140 15.63 -13.82 17.10
C VAL A 140 15.25 -12.95 15.91
N SER A 141 15.01 -13.52 14.73
CA SER A 141 14.66 -12.74 13.53
C SER A 141 13.32 -12.04 13.69
N ALA A 142 12.29 -12.76 14.14
CA ALA A 142 10.96 -12.21 14.41
C ALA A 142 10.99 -11.09 15.48
N PRO A 143 11.62 -11.28 16.65
CA PRO A 143 11.83 -10.19 17.61
C PRO A 143 12.60 -8.99 17.05
N SER A 144 13.62 -9.21 16.22
CA SER A 144 14.40 -8.13 15.59
C SER A 144 13.56 -7.34 14.58
N GLN A 145 12.76 -8.04 13.77
CA GLN A 145 11.80 -7.42 12.84
C GLN A 145 10.73 -6.62 13.59
N ALA A 146 10.21 -7.14 14.72
CA ALA A 146 9.27 -6.41 15.56
C ALA A 146 9.92 -5.15 16.19
N ALA A 147 11.19 -5.22 16.60
CA ALA A 147 11.94 -4.07 17.09
C ALA A 147 12.12 -3.01 15.99
N LEU A 148 12.48 -3.40 14.76
CA LEU A 148 12.53 -2.48 13.62
C LEU A 148 11.17 -1.83 13.34
N GLY A 149 10.10 -2.60 13.42
CA GLY A 149 8.73 -2.09 13.32
C GLY A 149 8.45 -1.00 14.35
N ARG A 150 8.77 -1.25 15.63
CA ARG A 150 8.61 -0.27 16.72
C ARG A 150 9.46 0.99 16.51
N MET A 151 10.72 0.83 16.08
CA MET A 151 11.62 1.95 15.91
C MET A 151 11.18 2.87 14.78
N TYR A 152 10.72 2.30 13.65
CA TYR A 152 10.11 3.09 12.58
C TYR A 152 8.79 3.73 12.99
N GLU A 153 7.99 3.07 13.82
CA GLU A 153 6.75 3.64 14.32
C GLU A 153 6.98 4.86 15.22
N LYS A 154 8.00 4.81 16.08
CA LYS A 154 8.33 5.87 17.04
C LYS A 154 9.30 6.93 16.51
N GLY A 155 9.94 6.69 15.36
CA GLY A 155 11.02 7.54 14.87
C GLY A 155 12.30 7.46 15.69
N GLU A 156 12.60 6.27 16.23
CA GLU A 156 13.80 6.04 17.04
C GLU A 156 14.97 5.60 16.14
N GLY A 157 16.02 6.42 16.06
CA GLY A 157 17.24 6.11 15.29
C GLY A 157 17.15 6.36 13.78
N ARG A 158 15.92 6.49 13.26
CA ARG A 158 15.55 6.95 11.91
C ARG A 158 14.26 7.78 12.02
N PRO A 159 13.94 8.66 11.06
CA PRO A 159 12.64 9.33 11.02
C PRO A 159 11.48 8.32 11.06
N ALA A 160 10.36 8.72 11.68
CA ALA A 160 9.18 7.87 11.76
C ALA A 160 8.63 7.55 10.36
N ASP A 161 8.30 6.27 10.13
CA ASP A 161 7.76 5.77 8.87
C ASP A 161 6.80 4.62 9.16
N LEU A 162 5.49 4.90 9.08
CA LEU A 162 4.46 3.91 9.38
C LEU A 162 4.36 2.80 8.30
N GLN A 163 4.81 3.05 7.07
CA GLN A 163 4.80 2.05 6.01
C GLN A 163 5.91 1.03 6.25
N GLU A 164 7.13 1.52 6.55
CA GLU A 164 8.22 0.64 6.96
C GLU A 164 7.88 -0.07 8.28
N ALA A 165 7.26 0.62 9.25
CA ALA A 165 6.79 -0.02 10.48
C ALA A 165 5.86 -1.22 10.17
N ARG A 166 4.83 -1.01 9.34
CA ARG A 166 3.92 -2.09 8.90
C ARG A 166 4.67 -3.21 8.20
N ARG A 167 5.57 -2.90 7.27
CA ARG A 167 6.38 -3.90 6.56
C ARG A 167 7.15 -4.80 7.52
N TRP A 168 7.85 -4.20 8.48
CA TRP A 168 8.64 -4.93 9.48
C TRP A 168 7.76 -5.73 10.44
N TYR A 169 6.63 -5.18 10.87
CA TYR A 169 5.68 -5.93 11.68
C TYR A 169 5.02 -7.08 10.90
N THR A 170 4.72 -6.94 9.61
CA THR A 170 4.19 -8.02 8.76
C THR A 170 5.16 -9.20 8.69
N LEU A 171 6.45 -8.93 8.47
CA LEU A 171 7.47 -9.98 8.48
C LEU A 171 7.54 -10.69 9.84
N ALA A 172 7.53 -9.93 10.93
CA ALA A 172 7.58 -10.49 12.28
C ALA A 172 6.31 -11.30 12.63
N ALA A 173 5.13 -10.83 12.24
CA ALA A 173 3.84 -11.46 12.47
C ALA A 173 3.69 -12.78 11.69
N ALA A 174 4.17 -12.82 10.44
CA ALA A 174 4.23 -14.02 9.62
C ALA A 174 5.12 -15.11 10.25
N ALA A 175 6.16 -14.69 10.97
CA ALA A 175 7.02 -15.57 11.78
C ALA A 175 6.50 -15.83 13.20
N GLY A 176 5.23 -15.48 13.49
CA GLY A 176 4.54 -15.83 14.74
C GLY A 176 4.72 -14.84 15.90
N ASN A 177 5.35 -13.68 15.71
CA ASN A 177 5.56 -12.71 16.79
C ASN A 177 4.23 -12.05 17.23
N GLY A 178 3.86 -12.22 18.50
CA GLY A 178 2.62 -11.70 19.07
C GLY A 178 2.56 -10.17 19.17
N ASP A 179 3.65 -9.54 19.58
CA ASP A 179 3.73 -8.07 19.68
C ASP A 179 3.57 -7.41 18.32
N ALA A 180 4.16 -8.00 17.27
CA ALA A 180 4.02 -7.54 15.90
C ALA A 180 2.60 -7.75 15.37
N LYS A 181 1.93 -8.87 15.70
CA LYS A 181 0.51 -9.06 15.37
C LYS A 181 -0.36 -7.99 16.05
N ALA A 182 -0.12 -7.70 17.32
CA ALA A 182 -0.84 -6.65 18.05
C ALA A 182 -0.54 -5.24 17.50
N ALA A 183 0.72 -4.97 17.13
CA ALA A 183 1.13 -3.72 16.51
C ALA A 183 0.53 -3.56 15.12
N LEU A 184 0.49 -4.61 14.29
CA LEU A 184 -0.27 -4.62 13.04
C LEU A 184 -1.75 -4.42 13.29
N ALA A 185 -2.35 -5.11 14.27
CA ALA A 185 -3.76 -4.91 14.59
C ALA A 185 -4.04 -3.47 15.02
N ARG A 186 -3.11 -2.80 15.70
CA ARG A 186 -3.22 -1.38 16.08
C ARG A 186 -2.96 -0.41 14.93
N LEU A 187 -1.96 -0.70 14.08
CA LEU A 187 -1.64 0.10 12.90
C LEU A 187 -2.72 -0.06 11.83
N ASN A 188 -3.15 -1.29 11.56
CA ASN A 188 -4.27 -1.65 10.67
C ASN A 188 -5.60 -1.27 11.33
N GLY A 189 -5.68 -1.23 12.66
CA GLY A 189 -6.81 -0.71 13.45
C GLY A 189 -6.95 0.81 13.45
N LYS A 190 -6.19 1.50 12.60
CA LYS A 190 -6.46 2.86 12.11
C LYS A 190 -6.59 2.95 10.58
N ALA A 191 -6.65 1.83 9.87
CA ALA A 191 -7.58 1.81 8.74
C ALA A 191 -8.94 1.67 9.43
N ARG A 192 -9.68 2.78 9.54
CA ARG A 192 -11.08 2.71 9.92
C ARG A 192 -11.80 2.03 8.76
N LEU A 193 -11.71 0.70 8.70
CA LEU A 193 -12.70 -0.09 8.00
C LEU A 193 -14.01 0.27 8.68
N LEU A 194 -14.82 1.12 8.05
CA LEU A 194 -16.20 1.34 8.45
C LEU A 194 -17.06 0.15 8.01
N THR A 195 -16.60 -1.08 8.28
CA THR A 195 -17.48 -2.24 8.35
C THR A 195 -18.15 -2.32 9.73
N GLN A 196 -17.61 -1.64 10.75
CA GLN A 196 -18.39 -1.34 11.94
C GLN A 196 -19.19 -0.07 11.70
N LYS A 197 -20.48 -0.29 11.42
CA LYS A 197 -21.60 0.64 11.56
C LYS A 197 -21.30 1.60 12.71
N LEU A 198 -20.77 2.78 12.38
CA LEU A 198 -20.75 3.87 13.32
C LEU A 198 -22.19 4.18 13.65
N SER A 199 -22.44 4.36 14.94
CA SER A 199 -23.71 4.76 15.53
C SER A 199 -24.58 5.49 14.52
N ALA A 200 -25.67 4.83 14.13
CA ALA A 200 -26.73 5.40 13.34
C ALA A 200 -27.09 6.77 13.93
N GLY A 201 -26.81 7.84 13.20
CA GLY A 201 -27.74 8.96 13.23
C GLY A 201 -29.00 8.44 12.56
N GLU A 202 -29.98 7.98 13.34
CA GLU A 202 -31.36 7.66 12.92
C GLU A 202 -31.52 6.91 11.58
N ALA A 203 -30.53 6.12 11.14
CA ALA A 203 -30.65 5.30 9.94
C ALA A 203 -31.11 3.90 10.37
N SER A 204 -32.42 3.77 10.56
CA SER A 204 -33.08 2.47 10.75
C SER A 204 -32.95 1.55 9.53
N ASP A 205 -32.50 2.07 8.38
CA ASP A 205 -32.60 1.37 7.10
C ASP A 205 -31.25 0.88 6.57
N LEU A 206 -30.46 0.18 7.39
CA LEU A 206 -29.32 -0.60 6.84
C LEU A 206 -29.74 -1.84 6.02
N HIS A 207 -30.93 -1.78 5.44
CA HIS A 207 -31.35 -2.65 4.35
C HIS A 207 -31.69 -1.88 3.06
N GLU A 208 -31.71 -0.53 3.06
CA GLU A 208 -32.12 0.32 1.92
C GLU A 208 -31.29 1.64 1.78
N GLY A 209 -29.97 1.54 1.96
CA GLY A 209 -29.03 2.60 1.60
C GLY A 209 -28.67 3.64 2.67
N VAL A 210 -27.67 4.47 2.38
CA VAL A 210 -27.15 5.49 3.29
C VAL A 210 -27.35 6.89 2.72
N THR A 211 -28.03 7.73 3.50
CA THR A 211 -28.28 9.15 3.20
C THR A 211 -27.23 10.06 3.86
N ARG A 212 -26.76 9.72 5.07
CA ARG A 212 -25.75 10.56 5.76
C ARG A 212 -24.91 9.76 6.74
N ILE A 213 -23.64 10.14 6.82
CA ILE A 213 -22.63 9.62 7.75
C ILE A 213 -21.98 10.82 8.42
N ASP A 214 -21.95 10.83 9.75
CA ASP A 214 -21.17 11.79 10.52
C ASP A 214 -19.77 11.20 10.81
N THR A 215 -18.76 11.76 10.15
CA THR A 215 -17.35 11.41 10.37
C THR A 215 -16.57 12.47 11.13
N SER A 216 -17.22 13.57 11.54
CA SER A 216 -16.57 14.77 12.10
C SER A 216 -15.76 14.51 13.38
N SER A 217 -16.14 13.49 14.14
CA SER A 217 -15.46 13.10 15.39
C SER A 217 -14.12 12.40 15.18
N VAL A 218 -13.80 11.95 13.97
CA VAL A 218 -12.54 11.22 13.70
C VAL A 218 -11.78 11.68 12.47
N TRP A 219 -12.44 12.46 11.62
CA TRP A 219 -11.90 12.86 10.34
C TRP A 219 -12.31 14.30 10.07
N LYS A 220 -11.30 15.09 9.74
CA LYS A 220 -11.49 16.38 9.11
C LYS A 220 -10.88 16.25 7.71
N PRO A 221 -11.68 16.43 6.65
CA PRO A 221 -11.16 16.45 5.29
C PRO A 221 -10.01 17.46 5.17
N VAL A 222 -8.99 17.10 4.40
CA VAL A 222 -7.86 18.00 4.21
C VAL A 222 -8.27 19.17 3.34
N ASP A 223 -7.68 20.34 3.57
CA ASP A 223 -7.98 21.52 2.76
C ASP A 223 -7.13 21.53 1.47
N TRP A 224 -5.93 20.94 1.52
CA TRP A 224 -4.98 20.85 0.41
C TRP A 224 -4.06 19.63 0.53
N ILE A 225 -3.59 19.11 -0.61
CA ILE A 225 -2.53 18.11 -0.73
C ILE A 225 -1.29 18.80 -1.32
N ASP A 226 -0.10 18.51 -0.79
CA ASP A 226 1.14 19.16 -1.19
C ASP A 226 1.72 18.60 -2.48
N PHE A 227 1.49 19.30 -3.59
CA PHE A 227 2.07 18.98 -4.89
C PHE A 227 3.42 19.64 -5.18
N SER A 228 4.03 20.38 -4.24
CA SER A 228 5.28 21.13 -4.47
C SER A 228 6.46 20.26 -4.92
N ALA A 229 6.48 18.98 -4.53
CA ALA A 229 7.45 18.00 -5.04
C ALA A 229 7.40 17.80 -6.57
N ARG A 230 6.35 18.32 -7.22
CA ARG A 230 6.09 18.24 -8.66
C ARG A 230 6.10 19.61 -9.36
N HIS A 231 6.59 20.67 -8.71
CA HIS A 231 6.69 22.01 -9.28
C HIS A 231 7.48 22.07 -10.60
N ASN A 232 8.49 21.20 -10.78
CA ASN A 232 9.32 21.13 -11.99
C ASN A 232 8.72 20.23 -13.09
N VAL A 233 7.44 19.85 -12.96
CA VAL A 233 6.70 19.07 -13.95
C VAL A 233 5.62 19.97 -14.54
N LEU A 234 5.59 20.05 -15.87
CA LEU A 234 4.60 20.79 -16.63
C LEU A 234 3.64 19.82 -17.32
N ILE A 235 2.39 20.26 -17.45
CA ILE A 235 1.33 19.59 -18.19
C ILE A 235 1.00 20.43 -19.42
N GLN A 236 1.20 19.87 -20.60
CA GLN A 236 0.80 20.47 -21.87
C GLN A 236 -0.71 20.27 -22.08
N ASN A 237 -1.42 21.38 -22.18
CA ASN A 237 -2.85 21.44 -22.39
C ASN A 237 -3.22 21.29 -23.89
N PRO A 238 -4.48 20.97 -24.22
CA PRO A 238 -4.92 20.80 -25.61
C PRO A 238 -4.73 22.04 -26.51
N ASP A 239 -4.72 23.24 -25.94
CA ASP A 239 -4.48 24.50 -26.66
C ASP A 239 -2.98 24.78 -26.92
N GLY A 240 -2.10 23.87 -26.50
CA GLY A 240 -0.64 23.97 -26.64
C GLY A 240 0.05 24.73 -25.51
N SER A 241 -0.69 25.35 -24.58
CA SER A 241 -0.13 25.97 -23.38
C SER A 241 0.42 24.92 -22.40
N THR A 242 1.26 25.34 -21.46
CA THR A 242 1.72 24.50 -20.36
C THR A 242 1.28 25.07 -19.01
N SER A 243 0.86 24.18 -18.12
CA SER A 243 0.53 24.50 -16.73
C SER A 243 1.42 23.70 -15.78
N PRO A 244 1.84 24.24 -14.63
CA PRO A 244 2.51 23.44 -13.60
C PRO A 244 1.62 22.31 -13.10
N MET A 245 2.20 21.13 -12.83
CA MET A 245 1.48 19.97 -12.28
C MET A 245 0.95 20.21 -10.85
N ASP A 246 1.54 21.16 -10.15
CA ASP A 246 1.09 21.62 -8.82
C ASP A 246 0.07 22.77 -8.88
N ALA A 247 -0.34 23.20 -10.08
CA ALA A 247 -1.42 24.15 -10.28
C ALA A 247 -2.77 23.40 -10.42
N PRO A 248 -3.84 23.85 -9.73
CA PRO A 248 -5.15 23.25 -9.89
C PRO A 248 -5.70 23.36 -11.31
N TRP A 249 -6.27 22.26 -11.82
CA TRP A 249 -6.98 22.25 -13.09
C TRP A 249 -8.13 21.23 -13.07
N PHE A 250 -9.33 21.71 -13.38
CA PHE A 250 -10.51 20.89 -13.62
C PHE A 250 -11.32 21.51 -14.75
N SER A 251 -11.90 20.68 -15.61
CA SER A 251 -12.96 21.12 -16.52
C SER A 251 -14.22 20.30 -16.27
N ALA A 252 -15.39 20.91 -16.51
CA ALA A 252 -16.66 20.25 -16.26
C ALA A 252 -17.66 20.54 -17.38
N VAL A 253 -18.42 19.51 -17.75
CA VAL A 253 -19.52 19.60 -18.72
C VAL A 253 -20.75 18.97 -18.10
N LYS A 254 -21.90 19.65 -18.15
CA LYS A 254 -23.18 19.10 -17.70
C LYS A 254 -23.66 18.06 -18.71
N ILE A 255 -23.85 16.81 -18.28
CA ILE A 255 -24.19 15.67 -19.14
C ILE A 255 -25.65 15.21 -18.99
N ALA A 256 -26.29 15.57 -17.88
CA ALA A 256 -27.71 15.40 -17.62
C ALA A 256 -28.17 16.43 -16.57
N PRO A 257 -29.48 16.57 -16.29
CA PRO A 257 -29.96 17.36 -15.15
C PRO A 257 -29.23 16.93 -13.87
N ASP A 258 -28.59 17.92 -13.24
CA ASP A 258 -27.86 17.77 -11.98
C ASP A 258 -26.77 16.68 -12.01
N THR A 259 -26.19 16.46 -13.20
CA THR A 259 -25.08 15.53 -13.40
C THR A 259 -24.00 16.17 -14.28
N TRP A 260 -22.74 16.11 -13.84
CA TRP A 260 -21.59 16.63 -14.58
C TRP A 260 -20.54 15.56 -14.82
N GLN A 261 -19.93 15.60 -15.99
CA GLN A 261 -18.65 14.97 -16.27
C GLN A 261 -17.54 15.96 -15.95
N ILE A 262 -16.55 15.54 -15.18
CA ILE A 262 -15.42 16.36 -14.74
C ILE A 262 -14.13 15.70 -15.25
N ARG A 263 -13.24 16.50 -15.84
CA ARG A 263 -11.93 16.06 -16.29
C ARG A 263 -10.83 16.68 -15.43
N SER A 264 -9.88 15.84 -15.03
CA SER A 264 -8.56 16.24 -14.54
C SER A 264 -7.48 15.74 -15.51
N ASP A 265 -6.21 15.71 -15.13
CA ASP A 265 -5.12 15.21 -15.98
C ASP A 265 -5.25 13.72 -16.34
N GLY A 266 -6.01 12.96 -15.54
CA GLY A 266 -6.31 11.53 -15.74
C GLY A 266 -7.65 11.29 -16.39
N ASP A 267 -8.30 10.19 -16.02
CA ASP A 267 -9.62 9.82 -16.53
C ASP A 267 -10.75 10.71 -16.02
N TYR A 268 -11.94 10.54 -16.59
CA TYR A 268 -13.12 11.30 -16.18
C TYR A 268 -13.61 10.84 -14.81
N CYS A 269 -14.04 11.79 -13.98
CA CYS A 269 -14.86 11.56 -12.81
C CYS A 269 -16.21 12.25 -13.00
N TYR A 270 -17.19 11.93 -12.15
CA TYR A 270 -18.57 12.37 -12.34
C TYR A 270 -19.15 12.93 -11.06
N LEU A 271 -19.93 14.00 -11.18
CA LEU A 271 -20.64 14.61 -10.06
C LEU A 271 -22.14 14.40 -10.26
N VAL A 272 -22.80 13.79 -9.29
CA VAL A 272 -24.25 13.62 -9.26
C VAL A 272 -24.82 14.41 -8.10
N ALA A 273 -25.60 15.44 -8.39
CA ALA A 273 -26.31 16.22 -7.38
C ALA A 273 -27.73 15.70 -7.18
N GLY A 274 -28.07 15.46 -5.90
CA GLY A 274 -29.46 15.33 -5.47
C GLY A 274 -29.95 16.61 -4.78
N SER A 275 -31.17 16.57 -4.26
CA SER A 275 -31.81 17.69 -3.58
C SER A 275 -31.06 18.15 -2.32
N GLU A 276 -30.36 17.25 -1.62
CA GLU A 276 -29.69 17.57 -0.35
C GLU A 276 -28.18 17.82 -0.49
N TYR A 277 -27.47 16.97 -1.24
CA TYR A 277 -26.02 17.04 -1.42
C TYR A 277 -25.59 16.44 -2.77
N GLY A 278 -24.32 16.58 -3.13
CA GLY A 278 -23.72 15.93 -4.30
C GLY A 278 -22.84 14.75 -3.92
N ILE A 279 -22.70 13.79 -4.83
CA ILE A 279 -21.80 12.65 -4.71
C ILE A 279 -20.84 12.68 -5.90
N MET A 280 -19.55 12.55 -5.61
CA MET A 280 -18.56 12.26 -6.64
C MET A 280 -18.53 10.75 -6.94
N ILE A 281 -18.40 10.39 -8.21
CA ILE A 281 -18.05 9.07 -8.68
C ILE A 281 -16.67 9.20 -9.30
N ASP A 282 -15.70 8.53 -8.69
CA ASP A 282 -14.28 8.71 -8.86
C ASP A 282 -13.80 10.14 -8.53
N SER A 283 -12.49 10.32 -8.47
CA SER A 283 -11.91 11.54 -7.89
C SER A 283 -10.79 12.17 -8.72
N GLY A 284 -10.42 11.59 -9.85
CA GLY A 284 -9.31 12.08 -10.68
C GLY A 284 -7.97 12.08 -9.94
N TYR A 285 -6.90 12.39 -10.67
CA TYR A 285 -5.67 12.93 -10.09
C TYR A 285 -5.39 14.31 -10.69
N GLU A 286 -5.06 15.29 -9.86
CA GLU A 286 -4.42 16.58 -10.18
C GLU A 286 -4.20 17.34 -8.85
N ALA A 287 -3.43 18.42 -8.87
CA ALA A 287 -3.47 19.39 -7.79
C ALA A 287 -4.85 20.07 -7.71
N GLY A 288 -5.20 20.57 -6.53
CA GLY A 288 -6.48 21.22 -6.28
C GLY A 288 -7.46 20.36 -5.47
N ASN A 289 -8.45 21.03 -4.89
CA ASN A 289 -9.45 20.40 -4.04
C ASN A 289 -10.71 20.11 -4.88
N LEU A 290 -10.83 18.87 -5.36
CA LEU A 290 -11.95 18.45 -6.20
C LEU A 290 -13.31 18.62 -5.49
N ARG A 291 -13.39 18.35 -4.18
CA ARG A 291 -14.63 18.55 -3.42
C ARG A 291 -15.07 20.01 -3.45
N ALA A 292 -14.14 20.94 -3.25
CA ALA A 292 -14.44 22.37 -3.27
C ALA A 292 -14.92 22.80 -4.67
N PHE A 293 -14.24 22.33 -5.72
CA PHE A 293 -14.64 22.57 -7.11
C PHE A 293 -16.05 22.03 -7.39
N ALA A 294 -16.32 20.78 -7.04
CA ALA A 294 -17.63 20.14 -7.20
C ALA A 294 -18.71 20.86 -6.40
N SER A 295 -18.44 21.25 -5.15
CA SER A 295 -19.41 21.97 -4.32
C SER A 295 -19.77 23.34 -4.92
N ALA A 296 -18.80 24.03 -5.53
CA ALA A 296 -19.04 25.29 -6.22
C ALA A 296 -19.88 25.13 -7.49
N LEU A 297 -19.74 24.03 -8.23
CA LEU A 297 -20.54 23.76 -9.43
C LEU A 297 -22.05 23.62 -9.13
N ILE A 298 -22.39 23.15 -7.94
CA ILE A 298 -23.75 22.71 -7.60
C ILE A 298 -24.37 23.53 -6.47
N GLU A 299 -23.58 24.40 -5.86
CA GLU A 299 -23.94 25.22 -4.68
C GLU A 299 -24.47 24.39 -3.50
N LYS A 300 -23.96 23.16 -3.33
CA LYS A 300 -24.34 22.22 -2.26
C LYS A 300 -23.11 21.48 -1.73
N PRO A 301 -23.17 20.92 -0.51
CA PRO A 301 -22.11 20.06 0.00
C PRO A 301 -21.90 18.84 -0.90
N VAL A 302 -20.64 18.44 -1.08
CA VAL A 302 -20.26 17.17 -1.74
C VAL A 302 -19.48 16.30 -0.75
N PRO A 303 -20.15 15.69 0.25
CA PRO A 303 -19.47 15.03 1.36
C PRO A 303 -18.82 13.70 0.98
N TYR A 304 -19.29 13.04 -0.09
CA TYR A 304 -18.93 11.66 -0.39
C TYR A 304 -18.36 11.47 -1.79
N VAL A 305 -17.50 10.48 -1.91
CA VAL A 305 -16.99 9.96 -3.18
C VAL A 305 -17.18 8.44 -3.23
N ILE A 306 -17.65 7.92 -4.36
CA ILE A 306 -17.69 6.49 -4.67
C ILE A 306 -16.53 6.22 -5.62
N ASN A 307 -15.65 5.28 -5.32
CA ASN A 307 -14.59 4.89 -6.24
C ASN A 307 -14.99 3.59 -6.95
N THR A 308 -14.97 3.62 -8.28
CA THR A 308 -15.29 2.45 -9.12
C THR A 308 -14.24 1.35 -8.98
N HIS A 309 -12.98 1.73 -8.70
CA HIS A 309 -11.89 0.82 -8.36
C HIS A 309 -10.74 1.58 -7.68
N TYR A 310 -9.64 0.88 -7.38
CA TYR A 310 -8.57 1.40 -6.51
C TYR A 310 -7.49 2.23 -7.20
N HIS A 311 -7.51 2.34 -8.53
CA HIS A 311 -6.47 3.07 -9.27
C HIS A 311 -6.37 4.53 -8.83
N PHE A 312 -5.19 5.11 -9.01
CA PHE A 312 -4.87 6.39 -8.40
C PHE A 312 -5.68 7.53 -9.01
N ASP A 313 -5.98 7.50 -10.30
CA ASP A 313 -6.94 8.38 -10.99
C ASP A 313 -8.35 8.28 -10.44
N HIS A 314 -8.70 7.18 -9.80
CA HIS A 314 -10.04 7.03 -9.24
C HIS A 314 -10.06 7.51 -7.79
N THR A 315 -8.92 7.54 -7.11
CA THR A 315 -8.83 7.65 -5.64
C THR A 315 -7.97 8.80 -5.10
N ALA A 316 -7.17 9.49 -5.92
CA ALA A 316 -6.15 10.43 -5.44
C ALA A 316 -6.70 11.61 -4.62
N ASN A 317 -7.95 12.01 -4.88
CA ASN A 317 -8.60 13.14 -4.21
C ASN A 317 -9.49 12.72 -3.04
N ASN A 318 -9.51 11.44 -2.64
CA ASN A 318 -10.41 10.92 -1.61
C ASN A 318 -10.28 11.64 -0.25
N ALA A 319 -9.09 12.12 0.11
CA ALA A 319 -8.85 12.81 1.37
C ALA A 319 -9.60 14.16 1.50
N TYR A 320 -10.11 14.72 0.40
CA TYR A 320 -10.94 15.92 0.42
C TYR A 320 -12.38 15.64 0.87
N PHE A 321 -12.83 14.38 0.89
CA PHE A 321 -14.20 13.99 1.22
C PHE A 321 -14.34 13.56 2.68
N ASP A 322 -15.58 13.54 3.17
CA ASP A 322 -15.91 13.10 4.53
C ASP A 322 -15.81 11.57 4.66
N ALA A 323 -16.11 10.84 3.58
CA ALA A 323 -15.93 9.40 3.44
C ALA A 323 -15.84 8.99 1.96
N ALA A 324 -15.13 7.89 1.70
CA ALA A 324 -15.09 7.22 0.41
C ALA A 324 -15.86 5.88 0.46
N PHE A 325 -16.54 5.52 -0.63
CA PHE A 325 -17.28 4.28 -0.80
C PHE A 325 -16.60 3.43 -1.87
N MET A 326 -16.23 2.19 -1.54
CA MET A 326 -15.59 1.26 -2.49
C MET A 326 -15.78 -0.18 -2.03
N THR A 327 -15.49 -1.17 -2.87
CA THR A 327 -15.55 -2.57 -2.43
C THR A 327 -14.46 -2.87 -1.39
N PRO A 328 -14.64 -3.89 -0.52
CA PRO A 328 -13.61 -4.32 0.42
C PRO A 328 -12.26 -4.62 -0.25
N ALA A 329 -12.29 -5.12 -1.49
CA ALA A 329 -11.09 -5.53 -2.22
C ALA A 329 -10.27 -4.32 -2.72
N SER A 330 -10.90 -3.18 -2.97
CA SER A 330 -10.21 -1.95 -3.39
C SER A 330 -9.50 -1.23 -2.24
N VAL A 331 -10.00 -1.35 -1.00
CA VAL A 331 -9.52 -0.57 0.17
C VAL A 331 -7.99 -0.63 0.38
N PRO A 332 -7.31 -1.80 0.33
CA PRO A 332 -5.87 -1.86 0.61
C PRO A 332 -5.01 -1.10 -0.41
N TYR A 333 -5.52 -0.94 -1.63
CA TYR A 333 -4.78 -0.43 -2.79
C TYR A 333 -5.16 0.99 -3.17
N ALA A 334 -6.26 1.52 -2.63
CA ALA A 334 -6.72 2.87 -2.90
C ALA A 334 -5.70 3.93 -2.46
N THR A 335 -5.62 4.99 -3.27
CA THR A 335 -4.81 6.21 -3.02
C THR A 335 -3.32 5.90 -2.93
N VAL A 336 -2.86 4.83 -3.58
CA VAL A 336 -1.45 4.54 -3.73
C VAL A 336 -0.94 5.28 -4.98
N PRO A 337 -0.03 6.28 -4.84
CA PRO A 337 0.40 7.08 -5.98
C PRO A 337 1.15 6.28 -7.03
N TYR A 338 0.95 6.62 -8.30
CA TYR A 338 1.79 6.13 -9.40
C TYR A 338 3.24 6.64 -9.28
N ALA A 339 4.16 6.04 -10.05
CA ALA A 339 5.56 6.46 -10.02
C ALA A 339 5.75 7.92 -10.50
N SER A 340 4.93 8.42 -11.43
CA SER A 340 4.96 9.84 -11.82
C SER A 340 4.53 10.78 -10.69
N PHE A 341 3.94 10.25 -9.62
CA PHE A 341 3.54 10.96 -8.40
C PHE A 341 4.39 10.55 -7.16
N ALA A 342 5.46 9.75 -7.31
CA ALA A 342 6.37 9.42 -6.23
C ALA A 342 6.83 10.64 -5.38
N GLY A 343 6.89 10.51 -4.07
CA GLY A 343 7.28 11.61 -3.17
C GLY A 343 6.15 12.56 -2.79
N LEU A 344 4.97 12.48 -3.43
CA LEU A 344 3.75 13.09 -2.89
C LEU A 344 3.30 12.39 -1.60
N ARG A 345 2.90 13.18 -0.62
CA ARG A 345 2.26 12.70 0.60
C ARG A 345 0.75 12.85 0.46
N VAL A 346 0.09 11.77 0.06
CA VAL A 346 -1.38 11.74 -0.05
C VAL A 346 -1.95 11.05 1.21
N PRO A 347 -2.83 11.70 1.98
CA PRO A 347 -3.48 11.07 3.12
C PRO A 347 -4.30 9.84 2.70
N ARG A 348 -4.24 8.77 3.50
CA ARG A 348 -4.93 7.49 3.25
C ARG A 348 -5.77 7.01 4.44
N ASP A 349 -5.82 7.81 5.49
CA ASP A 349 -6.54 7.55 6.74
C ASP A 349 -7.95 8.18 6.75
N TYR A 350 -8.43 8.63 5.58
CA TYR A 350 -9.81 9.06 5.40
C TYR A 350 -10.78 7.88 5.65
N PRO A 351 -12.00 8.15 6.15
CA PRO A 351 -12.99 7.11 6.39
C PRO A 351 -13.40 6.40 5.10
N VAL A 352 -13.44 5.06 5.14
CA VAL A 352 -13.89 4.23 4.02
C VAL A 352 -15.08 3.37 4.43
N VAL A 353 -16.19 3.52 3.72
CA VAL A 353 -17.37 2.66 3.77
C VAL A 353 -17.25 1.59 2.71
N THR A 354 -17.29 0.32 3.11
CA THR A 354 -17.28 -0.77 2.14
C THR A 354 -18.69 -1.03 1.63
N VAL A 355 -18.84 -1.15 0.31
CA VAL A 355 -20.11 -1.43 -0.35
C VAL A 355 -20.15 -2.83 -0.96
N SER A 356 -21.36 -3.34 -1.13
CA SER A 356 -21.67 -4.61 -1.81
C SER A 356 -22.64 -4.36 -2.97
N ASP A 357 -22.90 -5.39 -3.77
CA ASP A 357 -23.91 -5.34 -4.84
C ASP A 357 -25.28 -4.95 -4.27
N GLY A 358 -26.02 -4.10 -4.99
CA GLY A 358 -27.32 -3.57 -4.57
C GLY A 358 -27.26 -2.51 -3.46
N TYR A 359 -26.08 -2.01 -3.09
CA TYR A 359 -25.97 -0.96 -2.08
C TYR A 359 -26.46 0.38 -2.61
N HIS A 360 -27.26 1.12 -1.84
CA HIS A 360 -27.84 2.39 -2.27
C HIS A 360 -27.23 3.61 -1.56
N LEU A 361 -27.04 4.71 -2.29
CA LEU A 361 -26.74 6.04 -1.76
C LEU A 361 -27.80 7.04 -2.23
N ASN A 362 -28.38 7.76 -1.27
CA ASN A 362 -29.53 8.63 -1.51
C ASN A 362 -29.20 10.09 -1.22
N PRO A 363 -28.74 10.90 -2.20
CA PRO A 363 -28.46 12.33 -1.99
C PRO A 363 -29.72 13.23 -1.95
N GLY A 364 -30.81 12.71 -1.40
CA GLY A 364 -32.13 13.34 -1.36
C GLY A 364 -33.09 12.72 -2.39
N ASP A 365 -33.29 13.39 -3.52
CA ASP A 365 -34.23 13.00 -4.59
C ASP A 365 -33.61 12.17 -5.73
N ARG A 366 -32.46 11.54 -5.46
CA ARG A 366 -31.78 10.56 -6.32
C ARG A 366 -31.58 9.28 -5.52
N ASN A 367 -31.48 8.16 -6.23
CA ASN A 367 -31.07 6.88 -5.66
C ASN A 367 -29.99 6.28 -6.56
N LEU A 368 -28.75 6.25 -6.06
CA LEU A 368 -27.60 5.66 -6.73
C LEU A 368 -27.41 4.23 -6.23
N GLU A 369 -27.50 3.26 -7.13
CA GLU A 369 -27.27 1.85 -6.81
C GLU A 369 -25.86 1.42 -7.22
N ILE A 370 -25.16 0.75 -6.32
CA ILE A 370 -23.88 0.12 -6.58
C ILE A 370 -24.13 -1.24 -7.22
N VAL A 371 -23.54 -1.46 -8.39
CA VAL A 371 -23.52 -2.75 -9.08
C VAL A 371 -22.09 -3.27 -9.03
N VAL A 372 -21.80 -4.26 -8.19
CA VAL A 372 -20.46 -4.84 -8.08
C VAL A 372 -20.24 -5.79 -9.25
N ILE A 373 -19.08 -5.69 -9.91
CA ILE A 373 -18.72 -6.59 -11.00
C ILE A 373 -18.23 -7.92 -10.40
N PRO A 374 -18.87 -9.07 -10.71
CA PRO A 374 -18.50 -10.36 -10.11
C PRO A 374 -17.03 -10.75 -10.33
N HIS A 375 -16.55 -10.57 -11.57
CA HIS A 375 -15.19 -10.92 -11.99
C HIS A 375 -14.51 -9.71 -12.64
N PRO A 376 -14.07 -8.71 -11.88
CA PRO A 376 -13.57 -7.45 -12.43
C PRO A 376 -12.45 -7.66 -13.46
N ASN A 377 -12.64 -7.09 -14.65
CA ASN A 377 -11.71 -7.25 -15.77
C ASN A 377 -10.52 -6.30 -15.63
N HIS A 378 -10.79 -5.06 -15.22
CA HIS A 378 -9.78 -4.01 -15.19
C HIS A 378 -8.98 -4.02 -13.90
N ALA A 379 -9.67 -4.03 -12.75
CA ALA A 379 -9.05 -3.94 -11.45
C ALA A 379 -9.86 -4.67 -10.39
N LEU A 380 -9.18 -5.37 -9.48
CA LEU A 380 -9.82 -6.08 -8.37
C LEU A 380 -10.80 -5.19 -7.61
N GLY A 381 -12.01 -5.70 -7.42
CA GLY A 381 -13.08 -5.00 -6.71
C GLY A 381 -13.79 -3.92 -7.53
N GLY A 382 -13.70 -3.97 -8.85
CA GLY A 382 -14.43 -3.09 -9.77
C GLY A 382 -15.94 -3.07 -9.50
N LEU A 383 -16.53 -1.89 -9.58
CA LEU A 383 -17.97 -1.66 -9.48
C LEU A 383 -18.43 -0.63 -10.53
N ALA A 384 -19.74 -0.63 -10.78
CA ALA A 384 -20.46 0.41 -11.48
C ALA A 384 -21.47 1.10 -10.55
N VAL A 385 -21.93 2.29 -10.94
CA VAL A 385 -22.94 3.06 -10.22
C VAL A 385 -24.09 3.38 -11.18
N LEU A 386 -25.29 2.90 -10.85
CA LEU A 386 -26.50 3.09 -11.63
C LEU A 386 -27.30 4.28 -11.08
N ASP A 387 -27.60 5.23 -11.95
CA ASP A 387 -28.54 6.32 -11.69
C ASP A 387 -29.77 6.18 -12.57
N ARG A 388 -30.85 5.63 -12.01
CA ARG A 388 -32.11 5.43 -12.75
C ARG A 388 -32.82 6.71 -13.14
N LYS A 389 -32.63 7.80 -12.38
CA LYS A 389 -33.29 9.08 -12.67
C LYS A 389 -32.67 9.73 -13.91
N ALA A 390 -31.34 9.69 -14.00
CA ALA A 390 -30.62 10.17 -15.18
C ALA A 390 -30.53 9.13 -16.30
N ARG A 391 -30.86 7.86 -16.01
CA ARG A 391 -30.69 6.70 -16.91
C ARG A 391 -29.24 6.53 -17.37
N ILE A 392 -28.31 6.63 -16.40
CA ILE A 392 -26.87 6.56 -16.64
C ILE A 392 -26.27 5.41 -15.82
N LEU A 393 -25.39 4.63 -16.44
CA LEU A 393 -24.49 3.70 -15.76
C LEU A 393 -23.06 4.27 -15.77
N PHE A 394 -22.48 4.55 -14.60
CA PHE A 394 -21.09 4.93 -14.46
C PHE A 394 -20.25 3.69 -14.21
N ALA A 395 -19.35 3.32 -15.12
CA ALA A 395 -18.73 2.00 -15.13
C ALA A 395 -17.20 2.00 -14.98
N GLY A 396 -16.60 3.15 -14.63
CA GLY A 396 -15.14 3.27 -14.45
C GLY A 396 -14.38 2.73 -15.66
N ASP A 397 -13.35 1.93 -15.40
CA ASP A 397 -12.44 1.42 -16.43
C ASP A 397 -12.76 -0.02 -16.88
N GLU A 398 -13.90 -0.56 -16.45
CA GLU A 398 -14.34 -1.89 -16.91
C GLU A 398 -14.67 -1.89 -18.41
N PHE A 399 -15.06 -0.74 -18.95
CA PHE A 399 -15.44 -0.54 -20.35
C PHE A 399 -14.54 0.52 -21.03
N LEU A 400 -13.37 0.09 -21.50
CA LEU A 400 -12.36 1.00 -22.05
C LEU A 400 -12.58 1.43 -23.51
N MET A 401 -13.21 0.59 -24.33
CA MET A 401 -13.37 0.82 -25.77
C MET A 401 -14.77 0.40 -26.23
N ALA A 402 -15.32 1.12 -27.21
CA ALA A 402 -16.68 0.86 -27.72
C ALA A 402 -16.75 -0.33 -28.69
N ASP A 403 -15.63 -0.69 -29.32
CA ASP A 403 -15.52 -1.71 -30.37
C ASP A 403 -14.62 -2.89 -29.99
N ARG A 404 -14.07 -2.87 -28.77
CA ARG A 404 -13.13 -3.90 -28.30
C ARG A 404 -13.21 -4.16 -26.80
N ALA A 405 -13.06 -5.42 -26.42
CA ALA A 405 -12.74 -5.82 -25.06
C ALA A 405 -11.34 -6.48 -25.02
N SER A 406 -10.47 -6.00 -24.14
CA SER A 406 -9.21 -6.66 -23.83
C SER A 406 -9.32 -7.26 -22.43
N LEU A 407 -9.48 -8.58 -22.39
CA LEU A 407 -9.80 -9.32 -21.19
C LEU A 407 -8.54 -9.76 -20.44
N ASN A 408 -8.60 -9.61 -19.13
CA ASN A 408 -7.70 -10.21 -18.13
C ASN A 408 -8.43 -11.31 -17.33
N ILE A 409 -9.64 -11.67 -17.77
CA ILE A 409 -10.49 -12.71 -17.19
C ILE A 409 -10.83 -13.75 -18.26
N SER A 410 -11.41 -14.86 -17.84
CA SER A 410 -11.86 -15.91 -18.74
C SER A 410 -13.08 -15.48 -19.57
N LEU A 411 -13.36 -16.17 -20.68
CA LEU A 411 -14.60 -15.93 -21.44
C LEU A 411 -15.87 -16.25 -20.64
N PRO A 412 -15.92 -17.33 -19.84
CA PRO A 412 -17.03 -17.56 -18.91
C PRO A 412 -17.24 -16.42 -17.92
N ASP A 413 -16.19 -15.93 -17.26
CA ASP A 413 -16.28 -14.81 -16.31
C ASP A 413 -16.76 -13.53 -16.99
N PHE A 414 -16.28 -13.29 -18.21
CA PHE A 414 -16.75 -12.16 -19.03
C PHE A 414 -18.24 -12.29 -19.36
N ALA A 415 -18.71 -13.47 -19.75
CA ALA A 415 -20.13 -13.73 -19.99
C ALA A 415 -20.97 -13.57 -18.72
N GLU A 416 -20.47 -14.00 -17.56
CA GLU A 416 -21.15 -13.82 -16.27
C GLU A 416 -21.27 -12.33 -15.91
N ASN A 417 -20.18 -11.55 -16.05
CA ASN A 417 -20.23 -10.10 -15.84
C ASN A 417 -21.26 -9.42 -16.73
N MET A 418 -21.28 -9.76 -18.03
CA MET A 418 -22.23 -9.16 -18.96
C MET A 418 -23.67 -9.60 -18.68
N ALA A 419 -23.90 -10.85 -18.26
CA ALA A 419 -25.21 -11.34 -17.85
C ALA A 419 -25.71 -10.60 -16.60
N HIS A 420 -24.83 -10.37 -15.61
CA HIS A 420 -25.13 -9.60 -14.41
C HIS A 420 -25.54 -8.17 -14.75
N LEU A 421 -24.72 -7.45 -15.54
CA LEU A 421 -25.02 -6.08 -15.94
C LEU A 421 -26.26 -5.98 -16.85
N LYS A 422 -26.53 -7.00 -17.66
CA LYS A 422 -27.75 -7.05 -18.48
C LYS A 422 -29.04 -7.07 -17.67
N ALA A 423 -29.02 -7.50 -16.42
CA ALA A 423 -30.18 -7.40 -15.54
C ALA A 423 -30.64 -5.93 -15.34
N TYR A 424 -29.75 -4.97 -15.54
CA TYR A 424 -29.98 -3.53 -15.42
C TYR A 424 -30.14 -2.81 -16.77
N GLU A 425 -30.11 -3.53 -17.90
CA GLU A 425 -30.09 -2.95 -19.26
C GLU A 425 -31.26 -1.99 -19.54
N GLN A 426 -32.42 -2.19 -18.92
CA GLN A 426 -33.60 -1.34 -19.11
C GLN A 426 -33.51 -0.02 -18.31
N ASP A 427 -32.62 0.05 -17.32
CA ASP A 427 -32.53 1.14 -16.36
C ASP A 427 -31.59 2.28 -16.81
N PHE A 428 -30.81 2.07 -17.87
CA PHE A 428 -29.93 3.10 -18.44
C PHE A 428 -30.00 3.17 -19.97
N ASP A 429 -29.66 4.34 -20.51
CA ASP A 429 -29.57 4.64 -21.95
C ASP A 429 -28.14 4.94 -22.40
N VAL A 430 -27.23 5.20 -21.46
CA VAL A 430 -25.85 5.60 -21.75
C VAL A 430 -24.92 5.15 -20.64
N LEU A 431 -23.70 4.83 -21.01
CA LEU A 431 -22.63 4.52 -20.09
C LEU A 431 -21.62 5.66 -20.07
N TYR A 432 -21.07 5.92 -18.89
CA TYR A 432 -19.97 6.85 -18.69
C TYR A 432 -18.83 6.10 -17.98
N THR A 433 -17.69 6.02 -18.65
CA THR A 433 -16.52 5.21 -18.28
C THR A 433 -15.33 6.15 -18.02
N GLY A 434 -14.18 5.63 -17.57
CA GLY A 434 -12.97 6.44 -17.38
C GLY A 434 -12.54 7.18 -18.66
N PRO A 435 -12.56 6.51 -19.83
CA PRO A 435 -12.33 7.15 -21.13
C PRO A 435 -13.45 8.09 -21.62
N GLY A 436 -14.66 8.01 -21.06
CA GLY A 436 -15.75 8.95 -21.33
C GLY A 436 -17.08 8.29 -21.70
N LYS A 437 -17.87 8.97 -22.55
CA LYS A 437 -19.21 8.52 -22.93
C LYS A 437 -19.14 7.29 -23.85
N MET A 438 -19.99 6.30 -23.59
CA MET A 438 -20.25 5.16 -24.45
C MET A 438 -21.76 5.01 -24.65
N GLU A 439 -22.21 4.92 -25.90
CA GLU A 439 -23.62 4.72 -26.22
C GLU A 439 -24.07 3.29 -25.88
N LYS A 440 -25.37 3.10 -25.66
CA LYS A 440 -25.94 1.80 -25.29
C LYS A 440 -25.60 0.67 -26.27
N ASP A 441 -25.60 0.95 -27.58
CA ASP A 441 -25.27 -0.03 -28.62
C ASP A 441 -23.89 -0.68 -28.40
N ALA A 442 -22.93 0.07 -27.83
CA ALA A 442 -21.62 -0.50 -27.50
C ALA A 442 -21.72 -1.49 -26.34
N PHE A 443 -22.51 -1.20 -25.29
CA PHE A 443 -22.78 -2.18 -24.23
C PHE A 443 -23.48 -3.44 -24.77
N GLU A 444 -24.43 -3.27 -25.69
CA GLU A 444 -25.09 -4.39 -26.35
C GLU A 444 -24.10 -5.22 -27.18
N ALA A 445 -23.15 -4.56 -27.86
CA ALA A 445 -22.06 -5.23 -28.59
C ALA A 445 -21.13 -6.01 -27.65
N TRP A 446 -20.74 -5.43 -26.50
CA TRP A 446 -19.99 -6.12 -25.45
C TRP A 446 -20.73 -7.38 -24.98
N ALA A 447 -22.03 -7.27 -24.70
CA ALA A 447 -22.84 -8.38 -24.21
C ALA A 447 -23.02 -9.48 -25.26
N ALA A 448 -23.25 -9.10 -26.52
CA ALA A 448 -23.41 -10.04 -27.62
C ALA A 448 -22.08 -10.77 -27.93
N ALA A 449 -20.95 -10.05 -27.88
CA ALA A 449 -19.63 -10.64 -28.03
C ALA A 449 -19.32 -11.63 -26.90
N ALA A 450 -19.64 -11.29 -25.64
CA ALA A 450 -19.46 -12.18 -24.50
C ALA A 450 -20.24 -13.50 -24.68
N ALA A 451 -21.53 -13.41 -25.05
CA ALA A 451 -22.35 -14.58 -25.31
C ALA A 451 -21.81 -15.44 -26.48
N TYR A 452 -21.38 -14.80 -27.57
CA TYR A 452 -20.77 -15.50 -28.70
C TYR A 452 -19.47 -16.21 -28.28
N GLY A 453 -18.61 -15.56 -27.51
CA GLY A 453 -17.32 -16.10 -27.05
C GLY A 453 -17.44 -17.42 -26.30
N THR A 454 -18.53 -17.63 -25.55
CA THR A 454 -18.82 -18.89 -24.85
C THR A 454 -19.56 -19.93 -25.70
N SER A 455 -19.95 -19.58 -26.92
CA SER A 455 -20.72 -20.49 -27.79
C SER A 455 -19.80 -21.47 -28.53
N PRO A 456 -20.30 -22.69 -28.87
CA PRO A 456 -19.56 -23.63 -29.71
C PRO A 456 -19.21 -23.11 -31.13
N ALA A 457 -19.86 -22.02 -31.57
CA ALA A 457 -19.64 -21.38 -32.86
C ALA A 457 -18.48 -20.36 -32.83
N CYS A 458 -17.94 -20.04 -31.64
CA CYS A 458 -16.76 -19.19 -31.52
C CYS A 458 -15.49 -19.97 -31.88
N HIS A 459 -14.74 -19.41 -32.81
CA HIS A 459 -13.46 -19.96 -33.25
C HIS A 459 -12.39 -18.88 -33.07
N PRO A 460 -11.81 -18.76 -31.85
CA PRO A 460 -10.78 -17.78 -31.59
C PRO A 460 -9.46 -18.17 -32.26
N GLU A 461 -8.75 -17.16 -32.76
CA GLU A 461 -7.45 -17.31 -33.41
C GLU A 461 -6.35 -16.71 -32.54
N LYS A 462 -5.10 -17.12 -32.75
CA LYS A 462 -3.97 -16.52 -32.01
C LYS A 462 -3.82 -15.05 -32.40
N ALA A 463 -3.84 -14.16 -31.41
CA ALA A 463 -3.75 -12.73 -31.65
C ALA A 463 -2.36 -12.35 -32.19
N LEU A 464 -2.32 -11.52 -33.24
CA LEU A 464 -1.11 -10.81 -33.62
C LEU A 464 -0.83 -9.79 -32.51
N SER A 465 0.42 -9.75 -32.01
CA SER A 465 0.77 -9.09 -30.74
C SER A 465 0.01 -7.79 -30.50
N LEU A 466 -0.69 -7.67 -29.37
CA LEU A 466 -1.34 -6.42 -29.01
C LEU A 466 -0.29 -5.33 -28.80
N SER A 467 -0.38 -4.25 -29.56
CA SER A 467 0.32 -3.03 -29.18
C SER A 467 -0.40 -2.46 -27.97
N GLY A 468 0.13 -2.68 -26.77
CA GLY A 468 -0.30 -1.95 -25.58
C GLY A 468 -0.20 -0.44 -25.82
N ARG A 469 -1.03 0.36 -25.13
CA ARG A 469 -0.89 1.82 -25.16
C ARG A 469 0.53 2.15 -24.73
N LYS A 470 1.35 2.64 -25.67
CA LYS A 470 2.70 3.09 -25.35
C LYS A 470 2.56 4.34 -24.48
N PRO A 471 3.21 4.39 -23.31
CA PRO A 471 3.22 5.61 -22.53
C PRO A 471 3.82 6.73 -23.38
N GLN A 472 3.43 7.96 -23.07
CA GLN A 472 4.02 9.12 -23.74
C GLN A 472 5.54 9.16 -23.55
N VAL A 473 6.26 9.74 -24.51
CA VAL A 473 7.71 9.89 -24.39
C VAL A 473 8.03 10.97 -23.35
N LEU A 474 9.02 10.72 -22.49
CA LEU A 474 9.52 11.74 -21.58
C LEU A 474 10.17 12.86 -22.39
N VAL A 475 9.57 14.06 -22.36
CA VAL A 475 10.11 15.26 -23.01
C VAL A 475 10.53 16.25 -21.94
N ARG A 476 11.64 16.96 -22.18
CA ARG A 476 12.05 18.12 -21.38
C ARG A 476 11.99 19.38 -22.22
N ASP A 477 11.56 20.48 -21.61
CA ASP A 477 11.63 21.80 -22.24
C ASP A 477 13.07 22.37 -22.21
N ALA A 478 13.25 23.56 -22.76
CA ALA A 478 14.56 24.23 -22.81
C ALA A 478 15.13 24.57 -21.42
N ALA A 479 14.27 24.70 -20.40
CA ALA A 479 14.66 24.95 -19.01
C ALA A 479 14.91 23.65 -18.22
N GLY A 480 14.69 22.48 -18.86
CA GLY A 480 14.88 21.17 -18.27
C GLY A 480 13.68 20.64 -17.49
N HIS A 481 12.54 21.33 -17.47
CA HIS A 481 11.32 20.84 -16.85
C HIS A 481 10.82 19.59 -17.58
N LEU A 482 10.29 18.63 -16.82
CA LEU A 482 9.63 17.47 -17.44
C LEU A 482 8.26 17.89 -17.94
N VAL A 483 7.91 17.55 -19.18
CA VAL A 483 6.61 17.91 -19.77
C VAL A 483 5.82 16.64 -20.08
N TYR A 484 4.60 16.56 -19.53
CA TYR A 484 3.62 15.54 -19.88
C TYR A 484 2.49 16.16 -20.72
N THR A 485 1.97 15.42 -21.70
CA THR A 485 0.73 15.76 -22.40
C THR A 485 -0.47 15.35 -21.57
N ARG A 486 -1.42 16.28 -21.40
CA ARG A 486 -2.66 16.08 -20.65
C ARG A 486 -3.46 14.90 -21.16
N GLY A 487 -3.98 14.06 -20.26
CA GLY A 487 -4.81 12.90 -20.59
C GLY A 487 -4.06 11.74 -21.24
N ARG A 488 -2.72 11.75 -21.28
CA ARG A 488 -1.91 10.62 -21.77
C ARG A 488 -1.24 9.88 -20.62
N VAL A 489 -1.24 8.55 -20.70
CA VAL A 489 -0.54 7.67 -19.75
C VAL A 489 0.94 8.03 -19.67
N ARG A 490 1.43 8.30 -18.46
CA ARG A 490 2.81 8.72 -18.23
C ARG A 490 3.73 7.51 -18.02
N PRO A 491 5.03 7.61 -18.36
CA PRO A 491 5.99 6.56 -18.06
C PRO A 491 6.07 6.24 -16.57
N GLY A 492 5.87 4.96 -16.23
CA GLY A 492 5.87 4.48 -14.85
C GLY A 492 4.51 4.60 -14.15
N ASP A 493 3.49 5.16 -14.81
CA ASP A 493 2.11 5.03 -14.35
C ASP A 493 1.63 3.62 -14.67
N ALA A 494 1.94 2.74 -13.73
CA ALA A 494 1.50 1.36 -13.67
C ALA A 494 1.13 1.05 -12.21
N THR A 495 0.32 0.03 -12.04
CA THR A 495 -0.20 -0.52 -10.78
C THR A 495 0.86 -1.32 -10.01
N VAL A 496 2.07 -0.79 -9.83
CA VAL A 496 3.20 -1.51 -9.21
C VAL A 496 2.95 -2.00 -7.77
N ASN A 497 1.83 -1.59 -7.16
CA ASN A 497 1.48 -1.86 -5.77
C ASN A 497 0.25 -2.78 -5.60
N ALA A 498 -0.35 -3.27 -6.68
CA ALA A 498 -1.55 -4.11 -6.62
C ALA A 498 -1.41 -5.36 -7.52
N PRO A 499 -2.09 -6.47 -7.19
CA PRO A 499 -2.19 -7.61 -8.08
C PRO A 499 -3.17 -7.24 -9.20
N GLU A 500 -2.68 -6.80 -10.36
CA GLU A 500 -3.53 -6.80 -11.54
C GLU A 500 -3.89 -8.25 -11.89
N THR A 501 -5.09 -8.44 -12.40
CA THR A 501 -5.59 -9.74 -12.87
C THR A 501 -4.97 -10.17 -14.19
N VAL A 502 -3.82 -9.64 -14.62
CA VAL A 502 -3.26 -9.96 -15.93
C VAL A 502 -2.74 -11.41 -15.97
N PRO A 503 -3.37 -12.29 -16.76
CA PRO A 503 -2.91 -13.67 -16.90
C PRO A 503 -1.68 -13.73 -17.81
N ASP A 504 -0.70 -14.57 -17.43
CA ASP A 504 0.43 -14.92 -18.29
C ASP A 504 -0.02 -15.89 -19.38
N GLY A 505 0.30 -15.60 -20.65
CA GLY A 505 0.02 -16.54 -21.74
C GLY A 505 -0.04 -15.92 -23.13
N ASP A 506 -0.18 -16.79 -24.13
CA ASP A 506 -0.49 -16.37 -25.50
C ASP A 506 -1.92 -15.80 -25.54
N ARG A 507 -2.09 -14.61 -26.14
CA ARG A 507 -3.42 -14.03 -26.35
C ARG A 507 -4.06 -14.57 -27.61
N TYR A 508 -5.38 -14.76 -27.53
CA TYR A 508 -6.27 -15.16 -28.60
C TYR A 508 -7.31 -14.07 -28.81
N THR A 509 -7.87 -14.03 -30.02
CA THR A 509 -8.84 -13.03 -30.44
C THR A 509 -9.97 -13.68 -31.21
N TYR A 510 -11.18 -13.14 -31.07
CA TYR A 510 -12.27 -13.34 -32.02
C TYR A 510 -12.95 -12.00 -32.31
N THR A 511 -13.74 -11.95 -33.38
CA THR A 511 -14.57 -10.79 -33.70
C THR A 511 -15.99 -11.23 -33.96
N TYR A 512 -16.95 -10.54 -33.35
CA TYR A 512 -18.37 -10.79 -33.50
C TYR A 512 -19.08 -9.48 -33.89
N ASN A 513 -19.73 -9.46 -35.05
CA ASN A 513 -20.42 -8.28 -35.59
C ASN A 513 -19.57 -6.99 -35.56
N GLY A 514 -18.26 -7.11 -35.84
CA GLY A 514 -17.31 -6.00 -35.84
C GLY A 514 -16.74 -5.64 -34.46
N PHE A 515 -17.19 -6.28 -33.38
CA PHE A 515 -16.64 -6.12 -32.04
C PHE A 515 -15.53 -7.14 -31.77
N THR A 516 -14.34 -6.69 -31.37
CA THR A 516 -13.17 -7.56 -31.15
C THR A 516 -12.99 -7.90 -29.67
N VAL A 517 -12.74 -9.17 -29.35
CA VAL A 517 -12.40 -9.60 -27.98
C VAL A 517 -11.03 -10.27 -27.98
N ASP A 518 -10.11 -9.71 -27.20
CA ASP A 518 -8.80 -10.26 -26.93
C ASP A 518 -8.76 -10.88 -25.52
N PHE A 519 -8.26 -12.10 -25.38
CA PHE A 519 -8.23 -12.80 -24.08
C PHE A 519 -7.06 -13.79 -24.01
N VAL A 520 -6.79 -14.34 -22.83
CA VAL A 520 -5.88 -15.49 -22.66
C VAL A 520 -6.75 -16.73 -22.39
N PRO A 521 -6.68 -17.79 -23.22
CA PRO A 521 -7.46 -18.99 -22.98
C PRO A 521 -7.08 -19.66 -21.66
N GLU A 522 -8.07 -20.30 -21.04
CA GLU A 522 -7.80 -21.25 -19.97
C GLU A 522 -7.07 -22.46 -20.56
N GLY A 523 -5.96 -22.85 -19.91
CA GLY A 523 -5.08 -23.93 -20.37
C GLY A 523 -5.65 -25.33 -20.15
#